data_AF-A0A196SM43-F1
#
_entry.id   AF-A0A196SM43-F1
#
_cell.length_a   1.000
_cell.length_b   1.000
_cell.length_c   1.000
_cell.angle_alpha   90.00
_cell.angle_beta   90.00
_cell.angle_gamma   90.00
#
_symmetry.space_group_name_H-M   'P 1'
#
loop_
_entity.id
_entity.type
_entity.pdbx_description
1 polymer ?
#
loop_
_entity_poly.entity_id
_entity_poly.type
_entity_poly.pdbx_seq_one_letter_code
_entity_poly.pdbx_strand_id
1 'polypeptide(L)'
;MNSLSLEDYDIGELLEEVGDSKKYKAFDKKNERTVMITRTPLDEDPMDVPHERDNLFRCSCPFIAQYYGAIVKENELWTATEYFPCGSLYAFLKNGNRLTENELRDITSCCLLGLDLMEGRSIYHAIIRTDNMFISEDGRIKLALVYWKKDGIRFDYDKHAIDTLSIAFLVLSSALKETSSDLVLTLIEERLLCEKCYKALSVLRLPKLFMNLLTYNAMDVLTKRRMNGLMQHPFVQQSVRRIKKKGYSDVLVEMVKKVKYKQLYDGIMSKKAYCSLCLFSREGIAEIAPSLVVELNRERVIEVDVDSHALLRVNGEEVKGIEHTQVLNLSDDGERWEGDVLNNEPYGWGVLYDSENRMVYEGFRLKDVNVCYGRSYYPDIHIIEYEGMINKGKRWGRGVQYDRNGKTMFEGEWMNGEPVEKMVTITDESVLFPTCMEELVIEERSLNKEEWFSFDLSLFSHLRELRVNGGCCQYVEEVKLIGLHELERVVIGDFCFTYYHEGEMNPNRHFYLKDCERLRELKIGRHSFADYSVCEIENVPSLEVIEINSNSFHDAPLELKSGFQRMI
;
A
#
# COMPACT_ATOMS: atom_id res chain seq x y z
N MET A 1 -23.75 34.28 3.09
CA MET A 1 -23.40 33.24 4.08
C MET A 1 -24.36 32.07 3.92
N ASN A 2 -23.93 30.96 3.33
CA ASN A 2 -24.54 29.67 3.65
C ASN A 2 -23.72 29.16 4.83
N SER A 3 -24.22 29.34 6.06
CA SER A 3 -23.58 28.71 7.22
C SER A 3 -23.66 27.20 7.01
N LEU A 4 -22.51 26.57 6.81
CA LEU A 4 -22.44 25.11 6.80
C LEU A 4 -22.81 24.60 8.19
N SER A 5 -23.72 23.65 8.26
CA SER A 5 -24.01 22.92 9.50
C SER A 5 -23.27 21.59 9.48
N LEU A 6 -22.71 21.17 10.62
CA LEU A 6 -22.16 19.81 10.73
C LEU A 6 -23.26 18.77 10.52
N GLU A 7 -24.52 19.14 10.78
CA GLU A 7 -25.70 18.31 10.52
C GLU A 7 -25.95 18.08 9.03
N ASP A 8 -25.37 18.88 8.13
CA ASP A 8 -25.46 18.68 6.67
C ASP A 8 -24.57 17.52 6.19
N TYR A 9 -23.68 17.02 7.06
CA TYR A 9 -22.73 15.98 6.75
C TYR A 9 -22.97 14.72 7.58
N ASP A 10 -22.99 13.55 6.93
CA ASP A 10 -22.94 12.28 7.63
C ASP A 10 -21.47 11.88 7.79
N ILE A 11 -20.91 12.18 8.96
CA ILE A 11 -19.51 11.87 9.30
C ILE A 11 -19.39 10.37 9.57
N GLY A 12 -18.54 9.69 8.80
CA GLY A 12 -18.31 8.26 8.88
C GLY A 12 -16.92 7.95 9.45
N GLU A 13 -16.21 7.09 8.72
CA GLU A 13 -14.93 6.50 9.11
C GLU A 13 -13.82 7.54 9.36
N LEU A 14 -13.04 7.32 10.43
CA LEU A 14 -11.78 8.02 10.67
C LEU A 14 -10.73 7.49 9.69
N LEU A 15 -10.24 8.36 8.81
CA LEU A 15 -9.25 8.05 7.78
C LEU A 15 -7.81 8.17 8.30
N GLU A 16 -7.54 9.18 9.12
CA GLU A 16 -6.19 9.52 9.57
C GLU A 16 -6.21 10.36 10.85
N GLU A 17 -5.23 10.12 11.73
CA GLU A 17 -4.97 10.91 12.94
C GLU A 17 -3.49 11.29 12.99
N VAL A 18 -3.20 12.60 13.05
CA VAL A 18 -1.84 13.17 13.09
C VAL A 18 -1.80 14.28 14.13
N GLY A 19 -1.07 14.03 15.23
CA GLY A 19 -1.18 14.86 16.42
C GLY A 19 -2.64 14.94 16.88
N ASP A 20 -3.13 16.13 17.18
CA ASP A 20 -4.53 16.33 17.58
C ASP A 20 -5.50 16.51 16.40
N SER A 21 -4.99 16.52 15.16
CA SER A 21 -5.83 16.64 13.96
C SER A 21 -6.37 15.28 13.51
N LYS A 22 -7.66 15.23 13.20
CA LYS A 22 -8.36 14.02 12.74
C LYS A 22 -9.05 14.25 11.41
N LYS A 23 -8.98 13.28 10.50
CA LYS A 23 -9.60 13.34 9.17
C LYS A 23 -10.63 12.23 9.01
N TYR A 24 -11.80 12.58 8.53
CA TYR A 24 -12.95 11.69 8.40
C TYR A 24 -13.45 11.66 6.96
N LYS A 25 -13.93 10.50 6.53
CA LYS A 25 -14.79 10.39 5.34
C LYS A 25 -16.19 10.82 5.75
N ALA A 26 -16.83 11.66 4.95
CA ALA A 26 -18.20 12.08 5.21
C ALA A 26 -19.02 12.18 3.92
N PHE A 27 -20.34 12.15 4.04
CA PHE A 27 -21.26 12.38 2.93
C PHE A 27 -21.95 13.75 3.08
N ASP A 28 -21.76 14.63 2.10
CA ASP A 28 -22.44 15.92 1.99
C ASP A 28 -23.85 15.68 1.46
N LYS A 29 -24.84 15.65 2.37
CA LYS A 29 -26.24 15.30 2.05
C LYS A 29 -26.87 16.26 1.05
N LYS A 30 -26.50 17.53 1.12
CA LYS A 30 -27.09 18.59 0.29
C LYS A 30 -26.65 18.51 -1.16
N ASN A 31 -25.40 18.14 -1.39
CA ASN A 31 -24.80 18.08 -2.73
C ASN A 31 -24.57 16.63 -3.22
N GLU A 32 -25.05 15.65 -2.46
CA GLU A 32 -24.98 14.21 -2.76
C GLU A 32 -23.57 13.74 -3.17
N ARG A 33 -22.56 14.11 -2.38
CA ARG A 33 -21.16 13.81 -2.68
C ARG A 33 -20.37 13.38 -1.46
N THR A 34 -19.38 12.51 -1.69
CA THR A 34 -18.39 12.17 -0.67
C THR A 34 -17.38 13.30 -0.51
N VAL A 35 -17.10 13.66 0.74
CA VAL A 35 -16.13 14.70 1.12
C VAL A 35 -15.18 14.17 2.20
N MET A 36 -14.06 14.87 2.37
CA MET A 36 -13.20 14.68 3.54
C MET A 36 -13.44 15.83 4.52
N ILE A 37 -13.63 15.49 5.79
CA ILE A 37 -13.77 16.43 6.89
C ILE A 37 -12.51 16.38 7.76
N THR A 38 -11.80 17.50 7.86
CA THR A 38 -10.64 17.63 8.75
C THR A 38 -11.03 18.41 9.99
N ARG A 39 -10.84 17.81 11.16
CA ARG A 39 -11.03 18.42 12.48
C ARG A 39 -9.68 18.78 13.06
N THR A 40 -9.49 20.05 13.42
CA THR A 40 -8.26 20.58 13.99
C THR A 40 -8.61 21.45 15.21
N PRO A 41 -8.03 21.20 16.39
CA PRO A 41 -8.18 22.09 17.54
C PRO A 41 -7.68 23.50 17.21
N LEU A 42 -8.31 24.52 17.79
CA LEU A 42 -7.84 25.90 17.73
C LEU A 42 -7.16 26.26 19.05
N ASP A 43 -5.91 26.71 19.00
CA ASP A 43 -5.19 27.14 20.21
C ASP A 43 -5.48 28.61 20.58
N GLU A 44 -6.11 29.39 19.68
CA GLU A 44 -6.41 30.82 19.83
C GLU A 44 -7.90 31.15 19.60
N ASP A 45 -8.33 32.32 20.09
CA ASP A 45 -9.72 32.81 20.09
C ASP A 45 -10.36 32.73 18.68
N PRO A 46 -11.55 32.10 18.52
CA PRO A 46 -12.22 31.88 17.23
C PRO A 46 -12.47 33.14 16.38
N MET A 47 -12.28 34.33 16.95
CA MET A 47 -12.38 35.62 16.27
C MET A 47 -11.26 35.88 15.23
N ASP A 48 -10.17 35.12 15.25
CA ASP A 48 -9.07 35.21 14.27
C ASP A 48 -9.14 34.15 13.14
N VAL A 49 -10.16 33.28 13.12
CA VAL A 49 -10.44 32.41 11.97
C VAL A 49 -10.95 33.29 10.80
N PRO A 50 -10.15 33.49 9.73
CA PRO A 50 -10.47 34.53 8.75
C PRO A 50 -11.80 34.23 8.05
N HIS A 51 -12.72 35.19 8.09
CA HIS A 51 -13.96 35.20 7.31
C HIS A 51 -13.72 35.20 5.78
N GLU A 52 -12.46 35.25 5.32
CA GLU A 52 -12.03 35.34 3.92
C GLU A 52 -11.82 33.99 3.21
N ARG A 53 -12.35 32.88 3.75
CA ARG A 53 -12.29 31.55 3.07
C ARG A 53 -13.27 31.41 1.91
N ASP A 54 -14.17 32.36 1.70
CA ASP A 54 -15.15 32.39 0.59
C ASP A 54 -14.50 32.36 -0.81
N ASN A 55 -13.23 32.79 -0.95
CA ASN A 55 -12.52 32.76 -2.23
C ASN A 55 -11.86 31.40 -2.57
N LEU A 56 -11.64 30.52 -1.58
CA LEU A 56 -11.14 29.14 -1.81
C LEU A 56 -12.18 28.30 -2.56
N PHE A 57 -13.47 28.55 -2.33
CA PHE A 57 -14.57 27.90 -3.04
C PHE A 57 -14.48 28.03 -4.57
N ARG A 58 -13.89 29.12 -5.07
CA ARG A 58 -13.81 29.43 -6.51
C ARG A 58 -12.47 29.03 -7.15
N CYS A 59 -11.53 28.51 -6.35
CA CYS A 59 -10.21 28.13 -6.83
C CYS A 59 -10.26 26.71 -7.44
N SER A 60 -10.67 26.60 -8.71
CA SER A 60 -10.41 25.38 -9.47
C SER A 60 -8.91 25.38 -9.84
N CYS A 61 -8.13 24.60 -9.10
CA CYS A 61 -6.71 24.39 -9.36
C CYS A 61 -6.42 22.89 -9.37
N PRO A 62 -5.75 22.36 -10.40
CA PRO A 62 -5.49 20.93 -10.53
C PRO A 62 -4.57 20.35 -9.44
N PHE A 63 -3.84 21.20 -8.70
CA PHE A 63 -2.87 20.82 -7.67
C PHE A 63 -3.26 21.29 -6.25
N ILE A 64 -4.49 21.79 -6.07
CA ILE A 64 -5.03 22.21 -4.75
C ILE A 64 -6.34 21.48 -4.54
N ALA A 65 -6.56 20.97 -3.33
CA ALA A 65 -7.80 20.32 -2.96
C ALA A 65 -8.98 21.30 -3.08
N GLN A 66 -10.04 20.88 -3.77
CA GLN A 66 -11.27 21.66 -3.85
C GLN A 66 -11.86 21.81 -2.45
N TYR A 67 -12.04 23.06 -2.04
CA TYR A 67 -12.59 23.41 -0.74
C TYR A 67 -14.10 23.59 -0.84
N TYR A 68 -14.83 23.01 0.11
CA TYR A 68 -16.28 23.07 0.21
C TYR A 68 -16.77 23.86 1.43
N GLY A 69 -15.88 24.22 2.35
CA GLY A 69 -16.13 25.17 3.42
C GLY A 69 -15.60 24.75 4.79
N ALA A 70 -15.97 25.50 5.83
CA ALA A 70 -15.56 25.20 7.19
C ALA A 70 -16.58 25.66 8.24
N ILE A 71 -16.48 25.06 9.41
CA ILE A 71 -17.31 25.28 10.58
C ILE A 71 -16.39 25.38 11.78
N VAL A 72 -16.61 26.38 12.63
CA VAL A 72 -15.95 26.46 13.94
C VAL A 72 -16.99 26.07 14.99
N LYS A 73 -16.69 25.05 15.79
CA LYS A 73 -17.56 24.58 16.86
C LYS A 73 -16.69 24.19 18.06
N GLU A 74 -17.04 24.67 19.25
CA GLU A 74 -16.41 24.24 20.52
C GLU A 74 -14.86 24.33 20.51
N ASN A 75 -14.31 25.41 19.96
CA ASN A 75 -12.87 25.62 19.81
C ASN A 75 -12.16 24.63 18.87
N GLU A 76 -12.92 24.02 17.96
CA GLU A 76 -12.42 23.17 16.89
C GLU A 76 -12.80 23.74 15.52
N LEU A 77 -11.87 23.67 14.59
CA LEU A 77 -12.08 23.97 13.19
C LEU A 77 -12.35 22.67 12.42
N TRP A 78 -13.49 22.64 11.75
CA TRP A 78 -13.92 21.56 10.88
C TRP A 78 -13.90 22.06 9.44
N THR A 79 -13.12 21.44 8.57
CA THR A 79 -12.99 21.85 7.15
C THR A 79 -13.44 20.75 6.22
N ALA A 80 -14.25 21.08 5.22
CA ALA A 80 -14.73 20.17 4.19
C ALA A 80 -13.98 20.39 2.87
N THR A 81 -13.39 19.32 2.34
CA THR A 81 -12.68 19.32 1.05
C THR A 81 -13.09 18.14 0.18
N GLU A 82 -12.61 18.11 -1.06
CA GLU A 82 -12.68 16.89 -1.88
C GLU A 82 -12.08 15.69 -1.14
N TYR A 83 -12.67 14.52 -1.38
CA TYR A 83 -12.22 13.24 -0.83
C TYR A 83 -11.16 12.63 -1.72
N PHE A 84 -10.15 12.02 -1.11
CA PHE A 84 -9.01 11.40 -1.78
C PHE A 84 -8.94 9.91 -1.45
N PRO A 85 -9.45 9.02 -2.32
CA PRO A 85 -9.44 7.56 -2.07
C PRO A 85 -8.04 6.98 -1.85
N CYS A 86 -7.01 7.53 -2.52
CA CYS A 86 -5.63 7.09 -2.38
C CYS A 86 -4.93 7.63 -1.11
N GLY A 87 -5.63 8.42 -0.29
CA GLY A 87 -5.12 8.93 0.98
C GLY A 87 -4.06 10.02 0.86
N SER A 88 -3.49 10.36 2.01
CA SER A 88 -2.40 11.33 2.12
C SER A 88 -1.04 10.66 1.85
N LEU A 89 -0.03 11.47 1.54
CA LEU A 89 1.35 11.01 1.44
C LEU A 89 1.91 10.57 2.80
N TYR A 90 1.40 11.12 3.91
CA TYR A 90 1.73 10.63 5.25
C TYR A 90 1.25 9.19 5.46
N ALA A 91 -0.03 8.90 5.15
CA ALA A 91 -0.58 7.56 5.23
C ALA A 91 0.19 6.59 4.32
N PHE A 92 0.55 7.03 3.10
CA PHE A 92 1.38 6.23 2.20
C PHE A 92 2.72 5.83 2.84
N LEU A 93 3.44 6.76 3.45
CA LEU A 93 4.73 6.52 4.10
C LEU A 93 4.60 5.72 5.40
N LYS A 94 3.59 6.03 6.23
CA LYS A 94 3.27 5.32 7.47
C LYS A 94 2.98 3.84 7.23
N ASN A 95 2.41 3.50 6.07
CA ASN A 95 2.15 2.12 5.65
C ASN A 95 3.40 1.37 5.13
N GLY A 96 4.60 1.87 5.44
CA GLY A 96 5.89 1.24 5.11
C GLY A 96 6.33 1.42 3.66
N ASN A 97 5.60 2.17 2.83
CA ASN A 97 5.99 2.37 1.44
C ASN A 97 7.22 3.29 1.34
N ARG A 98 7.98 3.15 0.25
CA ARG A 98 9.15 3.98 -0.06
C ARG A 98 8.91 4.75 -1.35
N LEU A 99 9.44 5.97 -1.42
CA LEU A 99 9.40 6.79 -2.63
C LEU A 99 10.69 6.63 -3.42
N THR A 100 10.56 6.33 -4.70
CA THR A 100 11.67 6.36 -5.66
C THR A 100 12.06 7.80 -5.99
N GLU A 101 13.26 8.01 -6.55
CA GLU A 101 13.68 9.34 -7.00
C GLU A 101 12.72 9.94 -8.05
N ASN A 102 12.17 9.10 -8.93
CA ASN A 102 11.22 9.54 -9.95
C ASN A 102 9.89 10.00 -9.32
N GLU A 103 9.38 9.27 -8.32
CA GLU A 103 8.18 9.64 -7.57
C GLU A 103 8.42 10.95 -6.80
N LEU A 104 9.56 11.07 -6.09
CA LEU A 104 9.95 12.30 -5.39
C LEU A 104 10.03 13.51 -6.32
N ARG A 105 10.61 13.35 -7.51
CA ARG A 105 10.72 14.40 -8.53
C ARG A 105 9.35 14.90 -8.97
N ASP A 106 8.42 13.99 -9.23
CA ASP A 106 7.10 14.33 -9.75
C ASP A 106 6.16 14.86 -8.65
N ILE A 107 6.29 14.36 -7.41
CA ILE A 107 5.66 14.95 -6.21
C ILE A 107 6.12 16.40 -6.06
N THR A 108 7.43 16.63 -6.05
CA THR A 108 8.02 17.98 -5.93
C THR A 108 7.53 18.90 -7.05
N SER A 109 7.46 18.39 -8.28
CA SER A 109 6.99 19.13 -9.43
C SER A 109 5.52 19.53 -9.32
N CYS A 110 4.64 18.65 -8.82
CA CYS A 110 3.24 18.97 -8.53
C CYS A 110 3.11 20.06 -7.47
N CYS A 111 3.91 19.99 -6.40
CA CYS A 111 3.91 21.02 -5.35
C CYS A 111 4.32 22.39 -5.90
N LEU A 112 5.41 22.45 -6.67
CA LEU A 112 5.88 23.70 -7.28
C LEU A 112 4.85 24.29 -8.24
N LEU A 113 4.17 23.44 -9.04
CA LEU A 113 3.08 23.88 -9.92
C LEU A 113 1.88 24.40 -9.13
N GLY A 114 1.52 23.77 -8.01
CA GLY A 114 0.49 24.26 -7.10
C GLY A 114 0.84 25.61 -6.49
N LEU A 115 2.08 25.79 -6.03
CA LEU A 115 2.56 27.05 -5.46
C LEU A 115 2.64 28.19 -6.48
N ASP A 116 3.10 27.93 -7.70
CA ASP A 116 3.12 28.93 -8.80
C ASP A 116 1.70 29.45 -9.10
N LEU A 117 0.71 28.55 -9.10
CA LEU A 117 -0.70 28.91 -9.30
C LEU A 117 -1.30 29.67 -8.11
N MET A 118 -0.84 29.39 -6.89
CA MET A 118 -1.24 30.14 -5.69
C MET A 118 -0.65 31.55 -5.66
N GLU A 119 0.62 31.71 -6.06
CA GLU A 119 1.32 33.00 -6.14
C GLU A 119 0.56 33.98 -7.05
N GLY A 120 0.08 33.50 -8.20
CA GLY A 120 -0.73 34.29 -9.13
C GLY A 120 -2.10 34.73 -8.58
N ARG A 121 -2.52 34.23 -7.41
CA ARG A 121 -3.83 34.46 -6.78
C ARG A 121 -3.77 35.07 -5.37
N SER A 122 -2.58 35.43 -4.88
CA SER A 122 -2.35 35.89 -3.49
C SER A 122 -2.78 34.87 -2.42
N ILE A 123 -2.71 33.58 -2.76
CA ILE A 123 -3.00 32.45 -1.88
C ILE A 123 -1.66 31.89 -1.37
N TYR A 124 -1.60 31.43 -0.12
CA TYR A 124 -0.38 30.82 0.44
C TYR A 124 -0.72 29.55 1.21
N HIS A 125 0.07 28.50 1.08
CA HIS A 125 -0.21 27.24 1.78
C HIS A 125 0.12 27.33 3.27
N ALA A 126 1.09 28.16 3.65
CA ALA A 126 1.57 28.43 5.00
C ALA A 126 2.23 27.23 5.73
N ILE A 127 1.88 25.97 5.45
CA ILE A 127 2.60 24.77 5.92
C ILE A 127 2.40 23.59 4.94
N ILE A 128 3.43 23.16 4.20
CA ILE A 128 3.37 21.94 3.37
C ILE A 128 3.81 20.75 4.23
N ARG A 129 2.87 19.89 4.59
CA ARG A 129 3.12 18.65 5.33
C ARG A 129 2.60 17.44 4.57
N THR A 130 3.23 16.27 4.78
CA THR A 130 2.85 15.00 4.15
C THR A 130 1.39 14.64 4.37
N ASP A 131 0.82 14.99 5.52
CA ASP A 131 -0.57 14.71 5.86
C ASP A 131 -1.54 15.63 5.11
N ASN A 132 -1.08 16.78 4.61
CA ASN A 132 -1.87 17.71 3.80
C ASN A 132 -1.62 17.58 2.29
N MET A 133 -0.85 16.57 1.89
CA MET A 133 -0.55 16.26 0.50
C MET A 133 -1.30 15.00 0.11
N PHE A 134 -2.23 15.11 -0.82
CA PHE A 134 -3.09 14.00 -1.20
C PHE A 134 -2.75 13.47 -2.58
N ILE A 135 -2.77 12.15 -2.70
CA ILE A 135 -2.59 11.45 -3.96
C ILE A 135 -3.96 11.42 -4.64
N SER A 136 -4.05 12.04 -5.81
CA SER A 136 -5.26 11.97 -6.64
C SER A 136 -5.21 10.77 -7.58
N GLU A 137 -6.37 10.21 -7.90
CA GLU A 137 -6.49 9.00 -8.72
C GLU A 137 -5.95 9.17 -10.15
N ASP A 138 -5.90 10.41 -10.65
CA ASP A 138 -5.39 10.74 -11.97
C ASP A 138 -3.89 11.04 -11.99
N GLY A 139 -3.17 10.77 -10.91
CA GLY A 139 -1.70 10.87 -10.85
C GLY A 139 -1.20 12.29 -10.65
N ARG A 140 -1.80 13.03 -9.71
CA ARG A 140 -1.30 14.33 -9.22
C ARG A 140 -1.18 14.32 -7.70
N ILE A 141 -0.35 15.23 -7.19
CA ILE A 141 -0.42 15.62 -5.78
C ILE A 141 -1.26 16.88 -5.67
N LYS A 142 -2.26 16.83 -4.78
CA LYS A 142 -3.07 17.98 -4.42
C LYS A 142 -2.79 18.42 -3.00
N LEU A 143 -2.58 19.71 -2.84
CA LEU A 143 -2.31 20.35 -1.56
C LEU A 143 -3.62 20.78 -0.88
N ALA A 144 -3.83 20.38 0.37
CA ALA A 144 -5.01 20.71 1.17
C ALA A 144 -4.65 21.62 2.37
N LEU A 145 -5.65 22.26 3.00
CA LEU A 145 -5.47 23.18 4.13
C LEU A 145 -4.59 24.41 3.78
N VAL A 146 -5.07 25.19 2.82
CA VAL A 146 -4.43 26.44 2.36
C VAL A 146 -4.95 27.64 3.14
N TYR A 147 -4.08 28.59 3.50
CA TYR A 147 -4.42 29.81 4.27
C TYR A 147 -4.41 31.08 3.40
N TRP A 148 -5.11 32.13 3.83
CA TRP A 148 -5.09 33.45 3.17
C TRP A 148 -4.40 34.51 4.03
N LYS A 149 -3.95 35.58 3.37
CA LYS A 149 -3.37 36.76 4.01
C LYS A 149 -4.47 37.57 4.68
N LYS A 150 -4.37 37.83 6.00
CA LYS A 150 -5.11 38.92 6.65
C LYS A 150 -4.55 40.26 6.17
N ASP A 151 -5.38 41.14 5.62
CA ASP A 151 -4.93 42.49 5.29
C ASP A 151 -4.41 43.22 6.54
N GLY A 152 -3.21 43.78 6.43
CA GLY A 152 -2.58 44.57 7.50
C GLY A 152 -1.59 43.85 8.42
N ILE A 153 -1.51 42.51 8.43
CA ILE A 153 -0.45 41.79 9.17
C ILE A 153 0.79 41.60 8.28
N ARG A 154 1.82 42.41 8.53
CA ARG A 154 3.19 42.13 8.08
C ARG A 154 3.70 40.93 8.89
N PHE A 155 3.79 39.77 8.26
CA PHE A 155 4.72 38.75 8.75
C PHE A 155 6.12 39.21 8.36
N ASP A 156 7.04 39.25 9.32
CA ASP A 156 8.42 39.76 9.13
C ASP A 156 9.34 38.81 8.33
N TYR A 157 8.76 37.75 7.74
CA TYR A 157 9.48 36.67 7.04
C TYR A 157 8.99 36.49 5.59
N ASP A 158 9.89 36.12 4.68
CA ASP A 158 9.56 35.81 3.29
C ASP A 158 8.78 34.49 3.23
N LYS A 159 7.49 34.55 2.92
CA LYS A 159 6.58 33.39 2.99
C LYS A 159 6.93 32.27 2.00
N HIS A 160 7.59 32.62 0.90
CA HIS A 160 8.10 31.64 -0.08
C HIS A 160 9.26 30.82 0.46
N ALA A 161 9.99 31.34 1.46
CA ALA A 161 10.99 30.61 2.23
C ALA A 161 10.38 29.37 2.89
N ILE A 162 9.25 29.58 3.58
CA ILE A 162 8.62 28.58 4.43
C ILE A 162 8.08 27.44 3.57
N ASP A 163 7.35 27.74 2.50
CA ASP A 163 6.82 26.71 1.58
C ASP A 163 7.95 25.92 0.91
N THR A 164 9.05 26.59 0.53
CA THR A 164 10.23 25.96 -0.08
C THR A 164 11.00 25.07 0.90
N LEU A 165 11.11 25.51 2.17
CA LEU A 165 11.69 24.74 3.26
C LEU A 165 10.81 23.56 3.67
N SER A 166 9.48 23.71 3.60
CA SER A 166 8.52 22.62 3.82
C SER A 166 8.59 21.54 2.74
N ILE A 167 8.82 21.90 1.47
CA ILE A 167 9.10 20.93 0.39
C ILE A 167 10.46 20.24 0.60
N ALA A 168 11.48 20.97 1.02
CA ALA A 168 12.78 20.39 1.37
C ALA A 168 12.68 19.43 2.57
N PHE A 169 11.79 19.74 3.50
CA PHE A 169 11.52 18.97 4.70
C PHE A 169 10.66 17.71 4.43
N LEU A 170 9.66 17.81 3.56
CA LEU A 170 8.89 16.67 3.00
C LEU A 170 9.84 15.58 2.50
N VAL A 171 10.81 16.01 1.71
CA VAL A 171 11.84 15.17 1.13
C VAL A 171 12.73 14.53 2.19
N LEU A 172 13.18 15.31 3.18
CA LEU A 172 13.95 14.84 4.33
C LEU A 172 13.21 13.76 5.12
N SER A 173 11.93 14.00 5.45
CA SER A 173 11.09 13.03 6.19
C SER A 173 10.88 11.72 5.42
N SER A 174 10.75 11.79 4.09
CA SER A 174 10.64 10.59 3.24
C SER A 174 11.95 9.79 3.11
N ALA A 175 13.10 10.44 3.33
CA ALA A 175 14.44 9.85 3.18
C ALA A 175 15.04 9.35 4.49
N LEU A 176 14.68 9.94 5.63
CA LEU A 176 15.29 9.68 6.94
C LEU A 176 14.66 8.54 7.75
N LYS A 177 13.55 7.94 7.31
CA LYS A 177 12.79 6.94 8.09
C LYS A 177 12.34 7.42 9.50
N GLU A 178 12.41 8.71 9.83
CA GLU A 178 12.01 9.22 11.15
C GLU A 178 10.59 9.81 11.12
N THR A 179 9.72 9.25 11.97
CA THR A 179 8.32 9.68 12.22
C THR A 179 8.17 10.59 13.43
N SER A 180 9.25 10.93 14.15
CA SER A 180 9.12 11.77 15.35
C SER A 180 8.89 13.24 14.95
N SER A 181 7.67 13.71 15.22
CA SER A 181 7.29 15.12 15.15
C SER A 181 8.21 16.05 15.95
N ASP A 182 8.96 15.53 16.91
CA ASP A 182 9.71 16.32 17.89
C ASP A 182 11.05 16.81 17.37
N LEU A 183 11.83 16.00 16.64
CA LEU A 183 13.05 16.49 15.96
C LEU A 183 12.67 17.52 14.89
N VAL A 184 11.51 17.33 14.29
CA VAL A 184 10.91 18.14 13.23
C VAL A 184 10.46 19.51 13.77
N LEU A 185 9.73 19.56 14.88
CA LEU A 185 9.38 20.79 15.59
C LEU A 185 10.64 21.50 16.09
N THR A 186 11.62 20.77 16.64
CA THR A 186 12.88 21.35 17.13
C THR A 186 13.68 22.00 16.00
N LEU A 187 13.76 21.38 14.82
CA LEU A 187 14.44 21.95 13.65
C LEU A 187 13.70 23.16 13.04
N ILE A 188 12.36 23.18 13.15
CA ILE A 188 11.51 24.31 12.74
C ILE A 188 11.61 25.48 13.73
N GLU A 189 11.60 25.21 15.04
CA GLU A 189 11.65 26.21 16.11
C GLU A 189 13.05 26.83 16.26
N GLU A 190 14.13 26.05 16.11
CA GLU A 190 15.50 26.55 16.33
C GLU A 190 16.12 27.29 15.13
N ARG A 191 15.42 27.44 13.99
CA ARG A 191 15.92 28.14 12.78
C ARG A 191 17.30 27.66 12.29
N LEU A 192 17.66 26.39 12.53
CA LEU A 192 18.99 25.85 12.21
C LEU A 192 19.09 25.41 10.74
N LEU A 193 18.89 26.33 9.79
CA LEU A 193 19.34 26.16 8.40
C LEU A 193 20.82 26.51 8.24
N CYS A 194 21.66 25.97 9.13
CA CYS A 194 23.11 26.15 9.07
C CYS A 194 23.82 24.85 9.45
N GLU A 195 24.91 24.54 8.73
CA GLU A 195 25.99 23.54 8.92
C GLU A 195 25.66 22.15 9.55
N LYS A 196 24.91 22.10 10.65
CA LYS A 196 24.42 20.89 11.32
C LYS A 196 23.45 20.08 10.44
N CYS A 197 22.49 20.73 9.75
CA CYS A 197 21.64 20.03 8.78
C CYS A 197 22.45 19.50 7.60
N TYR A 198 23.51 20.19 7.15
CA TYR A 198 24.38 19.70 6.09
C TYR A 198 25.18 18.46 6.52
N LYS A 199 25.64 18.42 7.78
CA LYS A 199 26.24 17.21 8.37
C LYS A 199 25.24 16.07 8.49
N ALA A 200 24.02 16.32 8.98
CA ALA A 200 22.96 15.30 9.07
C ALA A 200 22.54 14.78 7.68
N LEU A 201 22.40 15.68 6.69
CA LEU A 201 22.07 15.37 5.30
C LEU A 201 23.21 14.63 4.57
N SER A 202 24.48 14.87 4.92
CA SER A 202 25.64 14.22 4.29
C SER A 202 25.75 12.72 4.60
N VAL A 203 25.03 12.26 5.63
CA VAL A 203 24.93 10.84 6.00
C VAL A 203 23.85 10.13 5.15
N LEU A 204 22.90 10.87 4.57
CA LEU A 204 21.84 10.32 3.73
C LEU A 204 22.34 10.11 2.30
N ARG A 205 22.15 8.90 1.75
CA ARG A 205 22.44 8.58 0.34
C ARG A 205 21.39 9.19 -0.61
N LEU A 206 21.19 10.50 -0.55
CA LEU A 206 20.30 11.23 -1.45
C LEU A 206 20.98 11.54 -2.80
N PRO A 207 20.23 11.59 -3.91
CA PRO A 207 20.78 11.95 -5.22
C PRO A 207 21.46 13.33 -5.20
N LYS A 208 22.64 13.44 -5.81
CA LYS A 208 23.46 14.67 -5.78
C LYS A 208 22.73 15.92 -6.30
N LEU A 209 21.96 15.77 -7.39
CA LEU A 209 21.16 16.87 -7.95
C LEU A 209 20.01 17.29 -7.03
N PHE A 210 19.53 16.38 -6.20
CA PHE A 210 18.45 16.64 -5.26
C PHE A 210 18.96 17.33 -4.00
N MET A 211 20.11 16.89 -3.49
CA MET A 211 20.87 17.61 -2.47
C MET A 211 21.23 19.03 -2.89
N ASN A 212 21.55 19.23 -4.18
CA ASN A 212 21.74 20.56 -4.74
C ASN A 212 20.46 21.40 -4.72
N LEU A 213 19.28 20.84 -5.00
CA LEU A 213 18.01 21.56 -4.88
C LEU A 213 17.75 21.99 -3.41
N LEU A 214 17.98 21.09 -2.45
CA LEU A 214 17.79 21.36 -1.01
C LEU A 214 18.75 22.44 -0.49
N THR A 215 19.99 22.44 -0.95
CA THR A 215 21.01 23.44 -0.57
C THR A 215 20.86 24.76 -1.31
N TYR A 216 20.42 24.73 -2.58
CA TYR A 216 20.01 25.91 -3.34
C TYR A 216 18.85 26.64 -2.64
N ASN A 217 17.90 25.87 -2.08
CA ASN A 217 16.79 26.40 -1.27
C ASN A 217 17.26 27.09 0.02
N ALA A 218 18.26 26.56 0.72
CA ALA A 218 18.71 27.16 1.99
C ALA A 218 19.41 28.53 1.81
N MET A 219 20.12 28.74 0.70
CA MET A 219 20.94 29.94 0.47
C MET A 219 20.20 31.06 -0.29
N ASP A 220 19.28 30.73 -1.21
CA ASP A 220 18.64 31.72 -2.10
C ASP A 220 17.27 32.22 -1.57
N VAL A 221 16.75 31.58 -0.52
CA VAL A 221 15.55 32.00 0.24
C VAL A 221 15.71 33.39 0.89
N LEU A 222 16.95 33.85 1.08
CA LEU A 222 17.25 35.20 1.55
C LEU A 222 17.31 36.25 0.41
N THR A 223 17.24 35.83 -0.86
CA THR A 223 17.49 36.68 -2.04
C THR A 223 16.41 36.58 -3.11
N LYS A 224 15.15 36.92 -2.78
CA LYS A 224 14.13 37.48 -3.72
C LYS A 224 14.02 36.82 -5.12
N ARG A 225 14.21 35.50 -5.25
CA ARG A 225 14.03 34.79 -6.54
C ARG A 225 12.76 33.95 -6.55
N ARG A 226 11.90 34.30 -7.52
CA ARG A 226 10.54 33.78 -7.79
C ARG A 226 10.51 32.27 -8.04
N MET A 227 9.38 31.61 -7.75
CA MET A 227 9.05 30.20 -7.98
C MET A 227 9.51 29.64 -9.34
N ASN A 228 9.55 30.50 -10.37
CA ASN A 228 10.13 30.22 -11.68
C ASN A 228 11.57 29.68 -11.64
N GLY A 229 12.45 30.14 -10.74
CA GLY A 229 13.81 29.62 -10.64
C GLY A 229 13.86 28.14 -10.21
N LEU A 230 13.04 27.77 -9.22
CA LEU A 230 12.92 26.41 -8.71
C LEU A 230 12.36 25.46 -9.76
N MET A 231 11.34 25.89 -10.49
CA MET A 231 10.77 25.11 -11.60
C MET A 231 11.75 24.89 -12.76
N GLN A 232 12.83 25.68 -12.88
CA GLN A 232 13.89 25.48 -13.88
C GLN A 232 15.08 24.66 -13.35
N HIS A 233 15.07 24.25 -12.08
CA HIS A 233 16.16 23.48 -11.51
C HIS A 233 16.29 22.10 -12.23
N PRO A 234 17.51 21.62 -12.56
CA PRO A 234 17.72 20.41 -13.35
C PRO A 234 16.99 19.17 -12.82
N PHE A 235 16.82 19.08 -11.49
CA PHE A 235 16.09 17.98 -10.86
C PHE A 235 14.61 17.92 -11.30
N VAL A 236 13.89 19.04 -11.34
CA VAL A 236 12.43 19.07 -11.58
C VAL A 236 12.03 19.58 -12.97
N GLN A 237 12.90 20.32 -13.65
CA GLN A 237 12.56 21.09 -14.86
C GLN A 237 11.87 20.25 -15.94
N GLN A 238 12.37 19.04 -16.21
CA GLN A 238 11.77 18.16 -17.21
C GLN A 238 10.39 17.63 -16.76
N SER A 239 10.28 17.27 -15.49
CA SER A 239 9.03 16.77 -14.90
C SER A 239 7.95 17.86 -14.87
N VAL A 240 8.29 19.07 -14.42
CA VAL A 240 7.40 20.24 -14.46
C VAL A 240 6.88 20.49 -15.87
N ARG A 241 7.74 20.46 -16.90
CA ARG A 241 7.30 20.63 -18.30
C ARG A 241 6.37 19.52 -18.75
N ARG A 242 6.67 18.26 -18.42
CA ARG A 242 5.85 17.09 -18.76
C ARG A 242 4.47 17.19 -18.12
N ILE A 243 4.42 17.42 -16.81
CA ILE A 243 3.17 17.48 -16.03
C ILE A 243 2.35 18.69 -16.47
N LYS A 244 2.97 19.86 -16.68
CA LYS A 244 2.25 21.06 -17.16
C LYS A 244 1.63 20.86 -18.55
N LYS A 245 2.27 20.06 -19.42
CA LYS A 245 1.75 19.71 -20.76
C LYS A 245 0.61 18.68 -20.71
N LYS A 246 0.77 17.62 -19.91
CA LYS A 246 -0.20 16.51 -19.83
C LYS A 246 -1.37 16.79 -18.88
N GLY A 247 -1.16 17.63 -17.89
CA GLY A 247 -2.06 17.86 -16.76
C GLY A 247 -1.83 16.91 -15.57
N TYR A 248 -1.11 15.79 -15.76
CA TYR A 248 -0.84 14.76 -14.76
C TYR A 248 0.56 14.14 -14.91
N SER A 249 0.97 13.31 -13.95
CA SER A 249 2.23 12.54 -14.00
C SER A 249 1.97 11.05 -14.24
N ASP A 250 2.55 10.49 -15.31
CA ASP A 250 2.51 9.04 -15.55
C ASP A 250 3.20 8.25 -14.42
N VAL A 251 4.25 8.82 -13.81
CA VAL A 251 4.95 8.21 -12.66
C VAL A 251 4.01 8.09 -11.47
N LEU A 252 3.22 9.13 -11.20
CA LEU A 252 2.26 9.11 -10.09
C LEU A 252 1.02 8.28 -10.42
N VAL A 253 0.63 8.11 -11.69
CA VAL A 253 -0.41 7.14 -12.09
C VAL A 253 0.02 5.72 -11.71
N GLU A 254 1.28 5.35 -11.96
CA GLU A 254 1.80 4.05 -11.51
C GLU A 254 1.85 3.94 -9.99
N MET A 255 2.18 5.03 -9.29
CA MET A 255 2.10 5.08 -7.82
C MET A 255 0.66 4.86 -7.31
N VAL A 256 -0.35 5.47 -7.94
CA VAL A 256 -1.77 5.27 -7.62
C VAL A 256 -2.17 3.81 -7.75
N LYS A 257 -1.75 3.13 -8.82
CA LYS A 257 -2.02 1.69 -9.01
C LYS A 257 -1.49 0.86 -7.83
N LYS A 258 -0.26 1.15 -7.37
CA LYS A 258 0.33 0.47 -6.19
C LYS A 258 -0.51 0.71 -4.93
N VAL A 259 -0.99 1.93 -4.71
CA VAL A 259 -1.83 2.28 -3.55
C VAL A 259 -3.16 1.53 -3.59
N LYS A 260 -3.88 1.61 -4.72
CA LYS A 260 -5.16 0.91 -4.90
C LYS A 260 -5.00 -0.60 -4.76
N TYR A 261 -3.97 -1.16 -5.39
CA TYR A 261 -3.63 -2.57 -5.27
C TYR A 261 -3.43 -2.97 -3.79
N LYS A 262 -2.64 -2.20 -3.03
CA LYS A 262 -2.40 -2.47 -1.61
C LYS A 262 -3.69 -2.38 -0.78
N GLN A 263 -4.53 -1.36 -1.00
CA GLN A 263 -5.81 -1.23 -0.30
C GLN A 263 -6.74 -2.42 -0.55
N LEU A 264 -6.82 -2.89 -1.81
CA LEU A 264 -7.59 -4.07 -2.19
C LEU A 264 -7.01 -5.34 -1.57
N TYR A 265 -5.69 -5.51 -1.66
CA TYR A 265 -4.97 -6.62 -1.04
C TYR A 265 -5.22 -6.67 0.48
N ASP A 266 -4.94 -5.58 1.20
CA ASP A 266 -5.14 -5.49 2.66
C ASP A 266 -6.61 -5.74 3.03
N GLY A 267 -7.56 -5.23 2.23
CA GLY A 267 -8.99 -5.48 2.40
C GLY A 267 -9.38 -6.95 2.22
N ILE A 268 -8.78 -7.66 1.27
CA ILE A 268 -8.99 -9.10 1.06
C ILE A 268 -8.37 -9.90 2.20
N MET A 269 -7.14 -9.56 2.59
CA MET A 269 -6.45 -10.24 3.68
C MET A 269 -7.18 -10.08 5.02
N SER A 270 -7.85 -8.95 5.24
CA SER A 270 -8.65 -8.71 6.45
C SER A 270 -9.85 -9.66 6.59
N LYS A 271 -10.34 -10.27 5.50
CA LYS A 271 -11.57 -11.09 5.48
C LYS A 271 -11.36 -12.54 5.92
N LYS A 272 -10.17 -12.95 6.39
CA LYS A 272 -9.81 -14.36 6.67
C LYS A 272 -10.16 -15.29 5.50
N ALA A 273 -9.99 -14.78 4.29
CA ALA A 273 -10.30 -15.47 3.04
C ALA A 273 -9.36 -16.64 2.80
N TYR A 274 -9.84 -17.71 2.15
CA TYR A 274 -8.94 -18.72 1.61
C TYR A 274 -8.16 -18.10 0.47
N CYS A 275 -6.86 -17.95 0.65
CA CYS A 275 -6.01 -17.36 -0.37
C CYS A 275 -5.13 -18.46 -0.98
N SER A 276 -4.83 -18.33 -2.27
CA SER A 276 -3.70 -18.94 -2.94
C SER A 276 -2.96 -17.81 -3.63
N LEU A 277 -2.08 -17.13 -2.89
CA LEU A 277 -1.38 -15.94 -3.34
C LEU A 277 0.11 -16.25 -3.53
N CYS A 278 0.76 -15.59 -4.49
CA CYS A 278 2.21 -15.49 -4.52
C CYS A 278 2.63 -14.20 -3.82
N LEU A 279 3.29 -14.32 -2.66
CA LEU A 279 3.75 -13.15 -1.90
C LEU A 279 4.72 -12.24 -2.67
N PHE A 280 5.58 -12.81 -3.53
CA PHE A 280 6.64 -12.03 -4.20
C PHE A 280 6.10 -11.15 -5.33
N SER A 281 5.24 -11.71 -6.18
CA SER A 281 4.59 -10.93 -7.23
C SER A 281 3.43 -10.10 -6.67
N ARG A 282 2.90 -10.49 -5.49
CA ARG A 282 1.58 -10.04 -4.98
C ARG A 282 0.54 -10.26 -6.07
N GLU A 283 0.46 -11.49 -6.54
CA GLU A 283 -0.53 -11.91 -7.52
C GLU A 283 -1.09 -13.26 -7.12
N GLY A 284 -2.34 -13.54 -7.46
CA GLY A 284 -2.96 -14.82 -7.19
C GLY A 284 -4.47 -14.72 -7.11
N ILE A 285 -5.06 -15.69 -6.42
CA ILE A 285 -6.50 -15.82 -6.29
C ILE A 285 -6.86 -15.94 -4.82
N ALA A 286 -7.95 -15.30 -4.43
CA ALA A 286 -8.54 -15.45 -3.11
C ALA A 286 -10.02 -15.78 -3.22
N GLU A 287 -10.46 -16.80 -2.50
CA GLU A 287 -11.88 -17.04 -2.25
C GLU A 287 -12.27 -16.33 -0.95
N ILE A 288 -13.00 -15.22 -1.09
CA ILE A 288 -13.31 -14.30 0.00
C ILE A 288 -14.64 -14.58 0.69
N ALA A 289 -15.49 -15.40 0.07
CA ALA A 289 -16.71 -15.99 0.60
C ALA A 289 -17.05 -17.24 -0.22
N PRO A 290 -17.99 -18.10 0.20
CA PRO A 290 -18.50 -19.17 -0.68
C PRO A 290 -18.88 -18.59 -2.04
N SER A 291 -18.49 -19.26 -3.13
CA SER A 291 -18.64 -18.85 -4.54
C SER A 291 -17.94 -17.55 -4.97
N LEU A 292 -17.48 -16.70 -4.05
CA LEU A 292 -16.91 -15.39 -4.36
C LEU A 292 -15.39 -15.45 -4.49
N VAL A 293 -14.91 -15.37 -5.73
CA VAL A 293 -13.50 -15.49 -6.08
C VAL A 293 -12.95 -14.16 -6.60
N VAL A 294 -11.74 -13.81 -6.14
CA VAL A 294 -11.03 -12.60 -6.55
C VAL A 294 -9.69 -12.98 -7.18
N GLU A 295 -9.48 -12.59 -8.43
CA GLU A 295 -8.14 -12.57 -9.03
C GLU A 295 -7.47 -11.23 -8.72
N LEU A 296 -6.25 -11.28 -8.18
CA LEU A 296 -5.43 -10.12 -7.85
C LEU A 296 -4.16 -10.16 -8.66
N ASN A 297 -3.85 -9.07 -9.36
CA ASN A 297 -2.50 -8.82 -9.85
C ASN A 297 -2.18 -7.33 -9.85
N ARG A 298 -0.92 -6.97 -10.13
CA ARG A 298 -0.45 -5.57 -10.04
C ARG A 298 -1.20 -4.58 -10.94
N GLU A 299 -1.89 -5.07 -11.96
CA GLU A 299 -2.58 -4.24 -12.96
C GLU A 299 -4.10 -4.26 -12.81
N ARG A 300 -4.66 -5.37 -12.35
CA ARG A 300 -6.11 -5.57 -12.25
C ARG A 300 -6.52 -6.41 -11.05
N VAL A 301 -7.69 -6.09 -10.52
CA VAL A 301 -8.42 -6.92 -9.56
C VAL A 301 -9.77 -7.28 -10.16
N ILE A 302 -10.12 -8.56 -10.16
CA ILE A 302 -11.34 -9.07 -10.76
C ILE A 302 -12.10 -9.83 -9.68
N GLU A 303 -13.36 -9.46 -9.44
CA GLU A 303 -14.24 -10.13 -8.48
C GLU A 303 -15.38 -10.81 -9.25
N VAL A 304 -15.58 -12.10 -9.00
CA VAL A 304 -16.60 -12.92 -9.66
C VAL A 304 -17.35 -13.77 -8.66
N ASP A 305 -18.62 -14.04 -8.96
CA ASP A 305 -19.38 -15.08 -8.29
C ASP A 305 -19.46 -16.32 -9.20
N VAL A 306 -18.82 -17.40 -8.75
CA VAL A 306 -18.66 -18.64 -9.52
C VAL A 306 -19.98 -19.40 -9.66
N ASP A 307 -20.88 -19.34 -8.69
CA ASP A 307 -22.14 -20.12 -8.74
C ASP A 307 -23.16 -19.48 -9.69
N SER A 308 -23.21 -18.15 -9.72
CA SER A 308 -24.08 -17.37 -10.61
C SER A 308 -23.42 -17.03 -11.95
N HIS A 309 -22.16 -17.41 -12.15
CA HIS A 309 -21.35 -17.08 -13.33
C HIS A 309 -21.27 -15.55 -13.59
N ALA A 310 -21.32 -14.72 -12.55
CA ALA A 310 -21.40 -13.27 -12.68
C ALA A 310 -20.04 -12.59 -12.47
N LEU A 311 -19.63 -11.74 -13.43
CA LEU A 311 -18.54 -10.80 -13.23
C LEU A 311 -19.06 -9.58 -12.45
N LEU A 312 -18.62 -9.43 -11.20
CA LEU A 312 -19.18 -8.45 -10.27
C LEU A 312 -18.46 -7.10 -10.39
N ARG A 313 -17.13 -7.10 -10.24
CA ARG A 313 -16.32 -5.89 -10.20
C ARG A 313 -14.99 -6.08 -10.91
N VAL A 314 -14.51 -5.01 -11.51
CA VAL A 314 -13.14 -4.89 -12.01
C VAL A 314 -12.53 -3.63 -11.43
N ASN A 315 -11.41 -3.75 -10.72
CA ASN A 315 -10.73 -2.67 -10.02
C ASN A 315 -11.61 -1.93 -8.99
N GLY A 316 -12.53 -2.66 -8.35
CA GLY A 316 -13.48 -2.13 -7.36
C GLY A 316 -14.73 -1.47 -7.95
N GLU A 317 -14.78 -1.29 -9.27
CA GLU A 317 -15.92 -0.71 -9.97
C GLU A 317 -16.85 -1.79 -10.51
N GLU A 318 -18.17 -1.57 -10.42
CA GLU A 318 -19.17 -2.44 -11.04
C GLU A 318 -19.08 -2.37 -12.55
N VAL A 319 -19.01 -3.52 -13.20
CA VAL A 319 -18.98 -3.60 -14.67
C VAL A 319 -20.39 -3.36 -15.19
N LYS A 320 -20.54 -2.40 -16.11
CA LYS A 320 -21.82 -2.06 -16.75
C LYS A 320 -21.74 -2.32 -18.25
N GLY A 321 -22.88 -2.69 -18.85
CA GLY A 321 -23.01 -2.84 -20.30
C GLY A 321 -22.51 -4.18 -20.84
N ILE A 322 -22.40 -5.21 -20.00
CA ILE A 322 -22.15 -6.58 -20.47
C ILE A 322 -23.38 -7.05 -21.26
N GLU A 323 -23.13 -7.51 -22.48
CA GLU A 323 -24.10 -8.20 -23.31
C GLU A 323 -23.98 -9.70 -23.04
N HIS A 324 -25.04 -10.28 -22.49
CA HIS A 324 -25.06 -11.70 -22.14
C HIS A 324 -25.38 -12.57 -23.36
N THR A 325 -24.91 -13.82 -23.35
CA THR A 325 -25.28 -14.86 -24.33
C THR A 325 -25.03 -14.47 -25.80
N GLN A 326 -23.91 -13.83 -26.06
CA GLN A 326 -23.49 -13.45 -27.42
C GLN A 326 -22.65 -14.54 -28.08
N VAL A 327 -22.67 -14.59 -29.41
CA VAL A 327 -21.76 -15.42 -30.21
C VAL A 327 -20.79 -14.47 -30.92
N LEU A 328 -19.54 -14.50 -30.52
CA LEU A 328 -18.48 -13.62 -31.00
C LEU A 328 -17.45 -14.42 -31.78
N ASN A 329 -17.24 -14.07 -33.05
CA ASN A 329 -16.15 -14.63 -33.83
C ASN A 329 -14.82 -14.02 -33.38
N LEU A 330 -13.85 -14.85 -32.99
CA LEU A 330 -12.55 -14.42 -32.48
C LEU A 330 -11.47 -14.45 -33.56
N SER A 331 -11.61 -15.29 -34.59
CA SER A 331 -10.65 -15.40 -35.67
C SER A 331 -11.31 -15.75 -37.01
N ASP A 332 -10.61 -15.45 -38.11
CA ASP A 332 -11.09 -15.83 -39.45
C ASP A 332 -11.07 -17.36 -39.66
N ASP A 333 -10.29 -18.08 -38.84
CA ASP A 333 -10.14 -19.53 -38.87
C ASP A 333 -11.29 -20.28 -38.16
N GLY A 334 -12.21 -19.55 -37.51
CA GLY A 334 -13.44 -20.10 -36.93
C GLY A 334 -13.42 -20.30 -35.41
N GLU A 335 -12.41 -19.80 -34.70
CA GLU A 335 -12.45 -19.74 -33.23
C GLU A 335 -13.56 -18.77 -32.78
N ARG A 336 -14.37 -19.17 -31.81
CA ARG A 336 -15.47 -18.32 -31.33
C ARG A 336 -15.68 -18.40 -29.83
N TRP A 337 -16.26 -17.34 -29.31
CA TRP A 337 -16.71 -17.22 -27.93
C TRP A 337 -18.23 -17.19 -27.87
N GLU A 338 -18.82 -18.00 -27.00
CA GLU A 338 -20.26 -17.99 -26.70
C GLU A 338 -20.45 -17.62 -25.23
N GLY A 339 -20.91 -16.40 -24.94
CA GLY A 339 -21.06 -15.93 -23.56
C GLY A 339 -21.16 -14.42 -23.41
N ASP A 340 -20.67 -13.93 -22.27
CA ASP A 340 -20.67 -12.51 -21.94
C ASP A 340 -19.65 -11.73 -22.78
N VAL A 341 -20.09 -10.58 -23.30
CA VAL A 341 -19.30 -9.71 -24.18
C VAL A 341 -19.39 -8.26 -23.74
N LEU A 342 -18.27 -7.54 -23.78
CA LEU A 342 -18.21 -6.09 -23.59
C LEU A 342 -17.30 -5.49 -24.66
N ASN A 343 -17.77 -4.45 -25.36
CA ASN A 343 -17.03 -3.80 -26.45
C ASN A 343 -16.52 -4.78 -27.53
N ASN A 344 -17.33 -5.78 -27.88
CA ASN A 344 -17.00 -6.81 -28.88
C ASN A 344 -15.76 -7.66 -28.50
N GLU A 345 -15.49 -7.81 -27.21
CA GLU A 345 -14.47 -8.71 -26.65
C GLU A 345 -15.12 -9.63 -25.58
N PRO A 346 -14.64 -10.88 -25.38
CA PRO A 346 -15.08 -11.71 -24.26
C PRO A 346 -14.92 -10.98 -22.92
N TYR A 347 -15.96 -10.93 -22.09
CA TYR A 347 -15.92 -10.16 -20.85
C TYR A 347 -16.91 -10.69 -19.80
N GLY A 348 -16.60 -11.84 -19.22
CA GLY A 348 -17.46 -12.51 -18.23
C GLY A 348 -17.42 -14.01 -18.43
N TRP A 349 -18.52 -14.70 -18.14
CA TRP A 349 -18.59 -16.16 -18.29
C TRP A 349 -18.98 -16.57 -19.70
N GLY A 350 -18.44 -17.70 -20.18
CA GLY A 350 -18.82 -18.27 -21.46
C GLY A 350 -18.00 -19.49 -21.85
N VAL A 351 -18.17 -19.91 -23.10
CA VAL A 351 -17.53 -21.08 -23.71
C VAL A 351 -16.70 -20.64 -24.91
N LEU A 352 -15.44 -21.06 -24.93
CA LEU A 352 -14.53 -20.89 -26.06
C LEU A 352 -14.52 -22.17 -26.89
N TYR A 353 -14.67 -22.00 -28.21
CA TYR A 353 -14.59 -23.06 -29.21
C TYR A 353 -13.40 -22.83 -30.14
N ASP A 354 -12.71 -23.91 -30.51
CA ASP A 354 -11.68 -23.89 -31.54
C ASP A 354 -12.26 -23.85 -32.97
N SER A 355 -11.37 -23.74 -33.96
CA SER A 355 -11.70 -23.75 -35.39
C SER A 355 -12.41 -25.02 -35.88
N GLU A 356 -12.35 -26.12 -35.11
CA GLU A 356 -13.03 -27.38 -35.41
C GLU A 356 -14.38 -27.50 -34.70
N ASN A 357 -14.88 -26.40 -34.11
CA ASN A 357 -16.13 -26.36 -33.35
C ASN A 357 -16.09 -27.26 -32.09
N ARG A 358 -14.91 -27.49 -31.50
CA ARG A 358 -14.75 -28.24 -30.26
C ARG A 358 -14.62 -27.29 -29.07
N MET A 359 -15.20 -27.68 -27.93
CA MET A 359 -15.05 -26.92 -26.69
C MET A 359 -13.61 -27.01 -26.20
N VAL A 360 -12.98 -25.87 -25.96
CA VAL A 360 -11.62 -25.81 -25.40
C VAL A 360 -11.60 -25.28 -23.98
N TYR A 361 -12.53 -24.37 -23.65
CA TYR A 361 -12.60 -23.74 -22.34
C TYR A 361 -14.02 -23.29 -22.02
N GLU A 362 -14.43 -23.39 -20.76
CA GLU A 362 -15.64 -22.81 -20.21
C GLU A 362 -15.29 -22.11 -18.90
N GLY A 363 -15.62 -20.83 -18.74
CA GLY A 363 -15.35 -20.12 -17.50
C GLY A 363 -15.29 -18.61 -17.67
N PHE A 364 -14.69 -17.93 -16.70
CA PHE A 364 -14.50 -16.48 -16.81
C PHE A 364 -13.35 -16.13 -17.75
N ARG A 365 -13.63 -15.27 -18.72
CA ARG A 365 -12.66 -14.76 -19.68
C ARG A 365 -12.78 -13.25 -19.81
N LEU A 366 -11.65 -12.56 -19.69
CA LEU A 366 -11.52 -11.14 -20.01
C LEU A 366 -10.56 -11.03 -21.20
N LYS A 367 -11.12 -10.63 -22.35
CA LYS A 367 -10.46 -10.54 -23.65
C LYS A 367 -9.90 -11.88 -24.10
N ASP A 368 -8.59 -12.01 -24.12
CA ASP A 368 -7.84 -13.18 -24.54
C ASP A 368 -7.38 -14.05 -23.36
N VAL A 369 -7.70 -13.67 -22.12
CA VAL A 369 -7.17 -14.30 -20.90
C VAL A 369 -8.28 -14.92 -20.07
N ASN A 370 -8.11 -16.20 -19.71
CA ASN A 370 -8.96 -16.89 -18.73
C ASN A 370 -8.58 -16.46 -17.31
N VAL A 371 -9.57 -16.23 -16.46
CA VAL A 371 -9.40 -15.60 -15.13
C VAL A 371 -10.28 -16.27 -14.09
N CYS A 372 -9.98 -16.04 -12.82
CA CYS A 372 -10.72 -16.47 -11.64
C CYS A 372 -11.02 -17.98 -11.53
N TYR A 373 -11.90 -18.51 -12.38
CA TYR A 373 -12.35 -19.90 -12.34
C TYR A 373 -12.78 -20.38 -13.74
N GLY A 374 -12.52 -21.64 -14.05
CA GLY A 374 -13.07 -22.29 -15.24
C GLY A 374 -12.64 -23.74 -15.43
N ARG A 375 -12.98 -24.26 -16.60
CA ARG A 375 -12.81 -25.64 -17.03
C ARG A 375 -12.11 -25.68 -18.39
N SER A 376 -11.01 -26.42 -18.51
CA SER A 376 -10.41 -26.78 -19.81
C SER A 376 -10.83 -28.18 -20.21
N TYR A 377 -10.82 -28.45 -21.51
CA TYR A 377 -11.27 -29.71 -22.08
C TYR A 377 -10.17 -30.37 -22.91
N TYR A 378 -10.17 -31.71 -22.96
CA TYR A 378 -9.57 -32.46 -24.05
C TYR A 378 -10.49 -32.34 -25.27
N PRO A 379 -10.20 -31.47 -26.26
CA PRO A 379 -11.22 -31.02 -27.21
C PRO A 379 -11.70 -32.15 -28.12
N ASP A 380 -10.83 -33.10 -28.43
CA ASP A 380 -11.12 -34.20 -29.34
C ASP A 380 -12.09 -35.24 -28.77
N ILE A 381 -12.16 -35.35 -27.43
CA ILE A 381 -13.01 -36.31 -26.71
C ILE A 381 -14.05 -35.65 -25.81
N HIS A 382 -14.06 -34.31 -25.74
CA HIS A 382 -15.01 -33.50 -24.95
C HIS A 382 -15.05 -33.88 -23.45
N ILE A 383 -13.93 -34.31 -22.91
CA ILE A 383 -13.76 -34.64 -21.48
C ILE A 383 -13.05 -33.47 -20.80
N ILE A 384 -13.51 -33.09 -19.60
CA ILE A 384 -12.85 -32.07 -18.78
C ILE A 384 -11.41 -32.52 -18.51
N GLU A 385 -10.46 -31.64 -18.78
CA GLU A 385 -9.04 -31.83 -18.51
C GLU A 385 -8.68 -31.25 -17.14
N TYR A 386 -9.21 -30.07 -16.84
CA TYR A 386 -9.03 -29.40 -15.56
C TYR A 386 -10.27 -28.58 -15.21
N GLU A 387 -10.61 -28.53 -13.93
CA GLU A 387 -11.64 -27.66 -13.36
C GLU A 387 -11.10 -27.02 -12.09
N GLY A 388 -11.11 -25.69 -12.00
CA GLY A 388 -10.57 -25.01 -10.84
C GLY A 388 -10.31 -23.53 -11.06
N MET A 389 -9.56 -22.95 -10.13
CA MET A 389 -9.21 -21.53 -10.17
C MET A 389 -8.12 -21.25 -11.22
N ILE A 390 -8.20 -20.09 -11.86
CA ILE A 390 -7.32 -19.72 -12.98
C ILE A 390 -6.80 -18.30 -12.79
N ASN A 391 -5.49 -18.12 -12.88
CA ASN A 391 -4.85 -16.79 -12.81
C ASN A 391 -4.05 -16.57 -14.08
N LYS A 392 -4.37 -15.52 -14.85
CA LYS A 392 -3.69 -15.19 -16.12
C LYS A 392 -3.57 -16.41 -17.06
N GLY A 393 -4.65 -17.19 -17.18
CA GLY A 393 -4.69 -18.39 -18.03
C GLY A 393 -3.96 -19.61 -17.50
N LYS A 394 -3.33 -19.55 -16.33
CA LYS A 394 -2.65 -20.69 -15.69
C LYS A 394 -3.48 -21.24 -14.54
N ARG A 395 -3.36 -22.56 -14.31
CA ARG A 395 -3.95 -23.21 -13.12
C ARG A 395 -3.38 -22.58 -11.86
N TRP A 396 -4.27 -22.25 -10.95
CA TRP A 396 -3.95 -21.56 -9.72
C TRP A 396 -4.95 -21.98 -8.65
N GLY A 397 -4.63 -21.85 -7.37
CA GLY A 397 -5.56 -22.18 -6.29
C GLY A 397 -6.09 -23.62 -6.36
N ARG A 398 -7.30 -23.83 -5.84
CA ARG A 398 -7.93 -25.15 -5.84
C ARG A 398 -8.30 -25.57 -7.26
N GLY A 399 -7.98 -26.81 -7.59
CA GLY A 399 -8.46 -27.41 -8.83
C GLY A 399 -8.24 -28.91 -8.93
N VAL A 400 -8.97 -29.52 -9.85
CA VAL A 400 -8.95 -30.94 -10.14
C VAL A 400 -8.48 -31.13 -11.57
N GLN A 401 -7.47 -31.97 -11.77
CA GLN A 401 -7.06 -32.46 -13.08
C GLN A 401 -7.58 -33.87 -13.30
N TYR A 402 -8.08 -34.13 -14.51
CA TYR A 402 -8.61 -35.43 -14.92
C TYR A 402 -7.79 -36.01 -16.05
N ASP A 403 -7.77 -37.34 -16.16
CA ASP A 403 -7.24 -38.03 -17.33
C ASP A 403 -8.25 -38.01 -18.49
N ARG A 404 -7.83 -38.55 -19.64
CA ARG A 404 -8.67 -38.65 -20.85
C ARG A 404 -9.85 -39.63 -20.71
N ASN A 405 -10.00 -40.32 -19.57
CA ASN A 405 -11.16 -41.16 -19.24
C ASN A 405 -12.07 -40.49 -18.19
N GLY A 406 -11.76 -39.26 -17.77
CA GLY A 406 -12.48 -38.53 -16.72
C GLY A 406 -12.12 -38.98 -15.29
N LYS A 407 -11.04 -39.73 -15.10
CA LYS A 407 -10.57 -40.13 -13.77
C LYS A 407 -9.68 -39.04 -13.18
N THR A 408 -9.92 -38.68 -11.92
CA THR A 408 -9.07 -37.73 -11.17
C THR A 408 -7.62 -38.18 -11.16
N MET A 409 -6.73 -37.33 -11.70
CA MET A 409 -5.28 -37.47 -11.64
C MET A 409 -4.70 -36.75 -10.43
N PHE A 410 -5.21 -35.54 -10.15
CA PHE A 410 -4.79 -34.71 -9.03
C PHE A 410 -5.95 -33.84 -8.58
N GLU A 411 -6.12 -33.72 -7.26
CA GLU A 411 -7.05 -32.79 -6.62
C GLU A 411 -6.27 -32.08 -5.51
N GLY A 412 -6.16 -30.76 -5.60
CA GLY A 412 -5.38 -29.98 -4.66
C GLY A 412 -5.13 -28.56 -5.15
N GLU A 413 -4.08 -27.96 -4.57
CA GLU A 413 -3.65 -26.61 -4.89
C GLU A 413 -2.71 -26.58 -6.09
N TRP A 414 -2.87 -25.55 -6.92
CA TRP A 414 -2.08 -25.28 -8.11
C TRP A 414 -1.46 -23.90 -8.01
N MET A 415 -0.26 -23.74 -8.55
CA MET A 415 0.32 -22.41 -8.73
C MET A 415 1.17 -22.38 -9.99
N ASN A 416 0.94 -21.36 -10.81
CA ASN A 416 1.68 -21.17 -12.06
C ASN A 416 1.62 -22.39 -13.02
N GLY A 417 0.54 -23.16 -12.98
CA GLY A 417 0.33 -24.35 -13.82
C GLY A 417 0.77 -25.68 -13.20
N GLU A 418 1.48 -25.65 -12.07
CA GLU A 418 2.01 -26.86 -11.42
C GLU A 418 1.29 -27.14 -10.10
N PRO A 419 1.16 -28.41 -9.68
CA PRO A 419 0.70 -28.77 -8.34
C PRO A 419 1.59 -28.16 -7.26
N VAL A 420 0.98 -27.59 -6.22
CA VAL A 420 1.69 -27.03 -5.08
C VAL A 420 2.14 -28.13 -4.13
N GLU A 421 3.42 -28.14 -3.78
CA GLU A 421 3.95 -28.98 -2.71
C GLU A 421 3.60 -28.40 -1.34
N LYS A 422 3.33 -29.29 -0.37
CA LYS A 422 3.03 -28.89 1.02
C LYS A 422 4.25 -28.33 1.75
N MET A 423 5.44 -28.73 1.32
CA MET A 423 6.72 -28.25 1.83
C MET A 423 7.33 -27.30 0.80
N VAL A 424 7.69 -26.10 1.24
CA VAL A 424 8.28 -25.06 0.39
C VAL A 424 9.67 -24.73 0.91
N THR A 425 10.67 -24.79 0.04
CA THR A 425 12.07 -24.49 0.36
C THR A 425 12.54 -23.25 -0.40
N ILE A 426 13.13 -22.27 0.28
CA ILE A 426 13.58 -20.99 -0.28
C ILE A 426 15.11 -20.91 -0.32
N THR A 427 15.67 -20.62 -1.51
CA THR A 427 17.12 -20.62 -1.79
C THR A 427 17.65 -19.37 -2.50
N ASP A 428 17.00 -18.21 -2.35
CA ASP A 428 17.28 -16.91 -3.03
C ASP A 428 16.89 -16.77 -4.52
N GLU A 429 16.41 -17.84 -5.15
CA GLU A 429 15.66 -17.78 -6.41
C GLU A 429 14.17 -17.52 -6.13
N SER A 430 13.45 -16.94 -7.10
CA SER A 430 12.07 -16.45 -6.91
C SER A 430 11.10 -17.61 -6.60
N VAL A 431 10.88 -17.89 -5.32
CA VAL A 431 9.94 -18.94 -4.90
C VAL A 431 8.55 -18.33 -4.67
N LEU A 432 7.54 -19.00 -5.24
CA LEU A 432 6.14 -18.73 -4.97
C LEU A 432 5.85 -19.11 -3.50
N PHE A 433 5.01 -18.35 -2.79
CA PHE A 433 4.65 -18.64 -1.39
C PHE A 433 3.19 -19.04 -1.29
N PRO A 434 2.84 -20.32 -1.48
CA PRO A 434 1.47 -20.78 -1.39
C PRO A 434 0.97 -20.62 0.04
N THR A 435 -0.11 -19.89 0.22
CA THR A 435 -0.79 -19.69 1.51
C THR A 435 -1.33 -21.00 2.12
N CYS A 436 -1.42 -22.06 1.32
CA CYS A 436 -1.75 -23.42 1.72
C CYS A 436 -0.54 -24.27 2.17
N MET A 437 0.69 -23.73 2.16
CA MET A 437 1.87 -24.49 2.57
C MET A 437 1.77 -24.91 4.03
N GLU A 438 2.17 -26.13 4.33
CA GLU A 438 2.21 -26.69 5.70
C GLU A 438 3.61 -26.58 6.31
N GLU A 439 4.66 -26.60 5.50
CA GLU A 439 6.04 -26.52 5.95
C GLU A 439 6.82 -25.49 5.13
N LEU A 440 7.44 -24.54 5.81
CA LEU A 440 8.31 -23.54 5.19
C LEU A 440 9.75 -23.72 5.68
N VAL A 441 10.66 -23.95 4.74
CA VAL A 441 12.11 -24.01 4.98
C VAL A 441 12.80 -22.87 4.25
N ILE A 442 13.55 -22.05 4.98
CA ILE A 442 14.42 -21.02 4.42
C ILE A 442 15.84 -21.55 4.50
N GLU A 443 16.49 -21.74 3.34
CA GLU A 443 17.84 -22.29 3.28
C GLU A 443 18.90 -21.30 3.70
N GLU A 444 20.05 -21.83 4.14
CA GLU A 444 21.14 -21.04 4.71
C GLU A 444 21.49 -19.83 3.84
N ARG A 445 21.69 -18.68 4.49
CA ARG A 445 22.06 -17.40 3.86
C ARG A 445 21.05 -16.81 2.86
N SER A 446 19.79 -17.25 2.88
CA SER A 446 18.74 -16.73 2.00
C SER A 446 18.01 -15.50 2.59
N LEU A 447 17.26 -14.79 1.74
CA LEU A 447 16.42 -13.63 2.08
C LEU A 447 17.20 -12.43 2.65
N ASN A 448 18.45 -12.27 2.22
CA ASN A 448 19.36 -11.21 2.67
C ASN A 448 19.40 -10.00 1.72
N LYS A 449 18.25 -9.60 1.17
CA LYS A 449 18.13 -8.42 0.29
C LYS A 449 17.24 -7.36 0.97
N GLU A 450 17.52 -6.07 0.74
CA GLU A 450 16.76 -4.94 1.32
C GLU A 450 15.25 -4.97 1.01
N GLU A 451 14.84 -5.72 -0.01
CA GLU A 451 13.44 -5.94 -0.38
C GLU A 451 12.65 -6.69 0.70
N TRP A 452 13.33 -7.44 1.59
CA TRP A 452 12.75 -8.23 2.68
C TRP A 452 12.79 -7.48 4.01
N PHE A 453 12.13 -6.33 4.11
CA PHE A 453 12.10 -5.56 5.37
C PHE A 453 11.01 -6.02 6.35
N SER A 454 10.01 -6.78 5.90
CA SER A 454 8.93 -7.32 6.72
C SER A 454 8.72 -8.79 6.37
N PHE A 455 8.69 -9.64 7.41
CA PHE A 455 8.50 -11.09 7.31
C PHE A 455 7.22 -11.44 8.08
N ASP A 456 6.08 -11.24 7.41
CA ASP A 456 4.75 -11.47 7.96
C ASP A 456 4.16 -12.77 7.40
N LEU A 457 3.99 -13.76 8.27
CA LEU A 457 3.41 -15.06 7.91
C LEU A 457 1.95 -15.20 8.39
N SER A 458 1.30 -14.14 8.84
CA SER A 458 -0.05 -14.20 9.42
C SER A 458 -1.12 -14.71 8.44
N LEU A 459 -0.79 -14.85 7.15
CA LEU A 459 -1.67 -15.29 6.07
C LEU A 459 -1.59 -16.79 5.79
N PHE A 460 -0.64 -17.50 6.38
CA PHE A 460 -0.43 -18.94 6.16
C PHE A 460 -1.16 -19.76 7.21
N SER A 461 -2.49 -19.75 7.16
CA SER A 461 -3.35 -20.41 8.15
C SER A 461 -3.12 -21.91 8.31
N HIS A 462 -2.53 -22.55 7.29
CA HIS A 462 -2.19 -23.97 7.27
C HIS A 462 -0.74 -24.28 7.63
N LEU A 463 0.07 -23.27 7.92
CA LEU A 463 1.47 -23.48 8.27
C LEU A 463 1.57 -24.24 9.60
N ARG A 464 2.25 -25.38 9.59
CA ARG A 464 2.50 -26.28 10.73
C ARG A 464 3.94 -26.20 11.20
N GLU A 465 4.89 -26.04 10.29
CA GLU A 465 6.32 -25.90 10.62
C GLU A 465 6.95 -24.72 9.88
N LEU A 466 7.65 -23.86 10.64
CA LEU A 466 8.59 -22.87 10.12
C LEU A 466 10.01 -23.26 10.51
N ARG A 467 10.89 -23.41 9.51
CA ARG A 467 12.32 -23.63 9.68
C ARG A 467 13.11 -22.57 8.93
N VAL A 468 13.96 -21.83 9.64
CA VAL A 468 14.88 -20.86 9.06
C VAL A 468 16.30 -21.34 9.35
N ASN A 469 17.05 -21.73 8.33
CA ASN A 469 18.44 -22.15 8.49
C ASN A 469 19.37 -20.94 8.71
N GLY A 470 20.62 -21.17 9.08
CA GLY A 470 21.51 -20.12 9.59
C GLY A 470 21.79 -18.96 8.63
N GLY A 471 21.96 -17.75 9.18
CA GLY A 471 22.40 -16.55 8.46
C GLY A 471 21.37 -15.93 7.51
N CYS A 472 20.07 -16.14 7.74
CA CYS A 472 19.00 -15.64 6.85
C CYS A 472 18.38 -14.31 7.33
N CYS A 473 17.63 -13.66 6.43
CA CYS A 473 16.71 -12.56 6.74
C CYS A 473 17.36 -11.31 7.38
N GLN A 474 18.60 -10.97 7.01
CA GLN A 474 19.40 -9.91 7.64
C GLN A 474 18.68 -8.54 7.70
N TYR A 475 17.97 -8.18 6.63
CA TYR A 475 17.31 -6.87 6.48
C TYR A 475 15.89 -6.80 7.05
N VAL A 476 15.34 -7.92 7.53
CA VAL A 476 13.99 -7.95 8.10
C VAL A 476 13.97 -7.14 9.39
N GLU A 477 13.12 -6.11 9.42
CA GLU A 477 12.87 -5.28 10.59
C GLU A 477 11.70 -5.84 11.42
N GLU A 478 10.68 -6.41 10.79
CA GLU A 478 9.49 -6.88 11.49
C GLU A 478 9.18 -8.35 11.18
N VAL A 479 9.04 -9.17 12.22
CA VAL A 479 8.62 -10.58 12.11
C VAL A 479 7.26 -10.77 12.78
N LYS A 480 6.28 -11.25 12.01
CA LYS A 480 4.92 -11.50 12.49
C LYS A 480 4.51 -12.94 12.27
N LEU A 481 4.35 -13.66 13.38
CA LEU A 481 3.75 -14.98 13.47
C LEU A 481 2.47 -14.85 14.29
N ILE A 482 1.42 -14.30 13.68
CA ILE A 482 0.18 -13.93 14.38
C ILE A 482 -1.01 -14.71 13.81
N GLY A 483 -1.80 -15.35 14.68
CA GLY A 483 -3.03 -16.05 14.28
C GLY A 483 -2.80 -17.35 13.50
N LEU A 484 -1.63 -17.97 13.66
CA LEU A 484 -1.28 -19.22 12.97
C LEU A 484 -1.80 -20.42 13.79
N HIS A 485 -3.10 -20.66 13.68
CA HIS A 485 -3.84 -21.64 14.49
C HIS A 485 -3.39 -23.11 14.28
N GLU A 486 -2.72 -23.43 13.17
CA GLU A 486 -2.19 -24.76 12.86
C GLU A 486 -0.69 -24.91 13.12
N LEU A 487 0.01 -23.83 13.49
CA LEU A 487 1.45 -23.82 13.69
C LEU A 487 1.83 -24.65 14.91
N GLU A 488 2.69 -25.66 14.71
CA GLU A 488 3.13 -26.60 15.74
C GLU A 488 4.59 -26.37 16.14
N ARG A 489 5.44 -25.93 15.21
CA ARG A 489 6.90 -25.85 15.40
C ARG A 489 7.51 -24.64 14.68
N VAL A 490 8.34 -23.88 15.40
CA VAL A 490 9.17 -22.81 14.85
C VAL A 490 10.63 -23.06 15.24
N VAL A 491 11.51 -23.16 14.25
CA VAL A 491 12.95 -23.34 14.44
C VAL A 491 13.69 -22.29 13.64
N ILE A 492 14.36 -21.38 14.34
CA ILE A 492 15.23 -20.35 13.77
C ILE A 492 16.68 -20.74 14.06
N GLY A 493 17.52 -20.81 13.04
CA GLY A 493 18.93 -21.14 13.12
C GLY A 493 19.77 -19.99 13.68
N ASP A 494 21.09 -20.17 13.66
CA ASP A 494 22.04 -19.18 14.18
C ASP A 494 22.17 -17.95 13.24
N PHE A 495 22.47 -16.78 13.79
CA PHE A 495 22.74 -15.53 13.06
C PHE A 495 21.60 -15.10 12.12
N CYS A 496 20.36 -15.46 12.40
CA CYS A 496 19.20 -15.08 11.59
C CYS A 496 18.57 -13.77 12.08
N PHE A 497 17.96 -12.99 11.18
CA PHE A 497 17.27 -11.75 11.53
C PHE A 497 18.15 -10.75 12.30
N THR A 498 19.45 -10.70 12.02
CA THR A 498 20.40 -9.79 12.68
C THR A 498 21.18 -9.04 11.60
N TYR A 499 21.12 -7.71 11.57
CA TYR A 499 21.91 -6.91 10.63
C TYR A 499 23.20 -6.39 11.23
N TYR A 500 23.13 -5.84 12.44
CA TYR A 500 24.26 -5.26 13.14
C TYR A 500 24.93 -6.29 14.05
N HIS A 501 26.23 -6.51 13.86
CA HIS A 501 27.02 -7.40 14.71
C HIS A 501 27.67 -6.68 15.92
N GLU A 502 27.50 -5.35 16.05
CA GLU A 502 28.22 -4.49 17.01
C GLU A 502 27.31 -3.84 18.08
N GLY A 503 26.26 -4.53 18.54
CA GLY A 503 25.55 -4.18 19.78
C GLY A 503 24.73 -2.89 19.77
N GLU A 504 24.44 -2.33 18.59
CA GLU A 504 23.47 -1.22 18.45
C GLU A 504 22.07 -1.78 18.22
N MET A 505 21.21 -1.61 19.23
CA MET A 505 19.78 -1.95 19.16
C MET A 505 19.06 -1.05 18.14
N ASN A 506 18.21 -1.63 17.29
CA ASN A 506 17.37 -0.88 16.37
C ASN A 506 15.94 -0.76 16.91
N PRO A 507 15.44 0.46 17.21
CA PRO A 507 14.12 0.68 17.79
C PRO A 507 12.96 0.35 16.85
N ASN A 508 13.23 0.08 15.56
CA ASN A 508 12.21 -0.30 14.59
C ASN A 508 12.10 -1.82 14.39
N ARG A 509 12.93 -2.62 15.10
CA ARG A 509 13.04 -4.05 14.89
C ARG A 509 12.24 -4.86 15.91
N HIS A 510 11.16 -5.51 15.46
CA HIS A 510 10.18 -6.16 16.34
C HIS A 510 9.87 -7.59 15.94
N PHE A 511 9.78 -8.47 16.94
CA PHE A 511 9.34 -9.85 16.81
C PHE A 511 8.01 -10.05 17.54
N TYR A 512 7.00 -10.53 16.81
CA TYR A 512 5.68 -10.85 17.34
C TYR A 512 5.32 -12.31 17.08
N LEU A 513 5.02 -13.03 18.15
CA LEU A 513 4.45 -14.38 18.11
C LEU A 513 3.17 -14.40 18.95
N LYS A 514 2.01 -14.36 18.29
CA LYS A 514 0.71 -14.17 18.95
C LYS A 514 -0.36 -15.11 18.43
N ASP A 515 -1.27 -15.52 19.30
CA ASP A 515 -2.49 -16.26 18.91
C ASP A 515 -2.19 -17.55 18.11
N CYS A 516 -1.19 -18.31 18.54
CA CYS A 516 -0.80 -19.58 17.92
C CYS A 516 -1.08 -20.73 18.90
N GLU A 517 -2.34 -21.18 18.96
CA GLU A 517 -2.82 -22.06 20.02
C GLU A 517 -2.25 -23.48 19.96
N ARG A 518 -1.76 -23.92 18.80
CA ARG A 518 -1.18 -25.26 18.62
C ARG A 518 0.33 -25.30 18.71
N LEU A 519 1.00 -24.15 18.88
CA LEU A 519 2.46 -24.10 18.87
C LEU A 519 3.01 -24.84 20.08
N ARG A 520 3.85 -25.86 19.84
CA ARG A 520 4.48 -26.69 20.88
C ARG A 520 5.94 -26.40 21.08
N GLU A 521 6.66 -26.00 20.03
CA GLU A 521 8.10 -25.82 20.08
C GLU A 521 8.52 -24.51 19.40
N LEU A 522 9.26 -23.68 20.14
CA LEU A 522 9.96 -22.50 19.65
C LEU A 522 11.45 -22.64 19.95
N LYS A 523 12.27 -22.72 18.91
CA LYS A 523 13.74 -22.73 19.02
C LYS A 523 14.35 -21.57 18.26
N ILE A 524 15.27 -20.88 18.90
CA ILE A 524 15.98 -19.72 18.36
C ILE A 524 17.48 -19.92 18.58
N GLY A 525 18.22 -20.00 17.48
CA GLY A 525 19.66 -20.17 17.43
C GLY A 525 20.42 -18.96 17.96
N ARG A 526 21.74 -19.11 18.05
CA ARG A 526 22.66 -18.11 18.63
C ARG A 526 22.70 -16.84 17.81
N HIS A 527 22.71 -15.69 18.49
CA HIS A 527 22.85 -14.36 17.87
C HIS A 527 21.77 -14.03 16.83
N SER A 528 20.60 -14.64 16.97
CA SER A 528 19.44 -14.36 16.13
C SER A 528 18.59 -13.27 16.79
N PHE A 529 18.07 -12.33 15.99
CA PHE A 529 17.36 -11.15 16.52
C PHE A 529 18.20 -10.30 17.50
N ALA A 530 19.53 -10.26 17.32
CA ALA A 530 20.42 -9.63 18.30
C ALA A 530 20.22 -8.10 18.39
N ASP A 531 19.82 -7.46 17.28
CA ASP A 531 19.57 -6.03 17.14
C ASP A 531 18.09 -5.64 17.24
N TYR A 532 17.22 -6.58 17.66
CA TYR A 532 15.79 -6.35 17.85
C TYR A 532 15.53 -5.66 19.19
N SER A 533 14.57 -4.74 19.21
CA SER A 533 14.17 -3.98 20.42
C SER A 533 12.91 -4.52 21.08
N VAL A 534 12.12 -5.34 20.38
CA VAL A 534 10.86 -5.91 20.90
C VAL A 534 10.80 -7.40 20.62
N CYS A 535 10.42 -8.16 21.66
CA CYS A 535 10.05 -9.57 21.57
C CYS A 535 8.77 -9.81 22.37
N GLU A 536 7.66 -9.99 21.67
CA GLU A 536 6.35 -10.24 22.28
C GLU A 536 5.87 -11.65 21.94
N ILE A 537 5.62 -12.44 22.99
CA ILE A 537 5.05 -13.78 22.89
C ILE A 537 3.76 -13.80 23.71
N GLU A 538 2.63 -13.96 23.03
CA GLU A 538 1.29 -13.79 23.62
C GLU A 538 0.32 -14.87 23.14
N ASN A 539 -0.57 -15.34 24.02
CA ASN A 539 -1.62 -16.32 23.67
C ASN A 539 -1.10 -17.57 22.90
N VAL A 540 -0.08 -18.23 23.46
CA VAL A 540 0.49 -19.51 22.98
C VAL A 540 0.31 -20.63 24.02
N PRO A 541 -0.94 -21.03 24.33
CA PRO A 541 -1.26 -21.91 25.45
C PRO A 541 -0.65 -23.33 25.40
N SER A 542 -0.30 -23.84 24.21
CA SER A 542 0.25 -25.19 24.04
C SER A 542 1.78 -25.26 23.97
N LEU A 543 2.48 -24.14 24.22
CA LEU A 543 3.94 -24.09 24.09
C LEU A 543 4.61 -24.94 25.17
N GLU A 544 5.28 -26.02 24.75
CA GLU A 544 5.95 -26.99 25.63
C GLU A 544 7.46 -26.76 25.73
N VAL A 545 8.07 -26.31 24.63
CA VAL A 545 9.52 -26.10 24.50
C VAL A 545 9.81 -24.69 24.02
N ILE A 546 10.60 -23.95 24.80
CA ILE A 546 11.19 -22.68 24.39
C ILE A 546 12.71 -22.75 24.59
N GLU A 547 13.45 -22.62 23.51
CA GLU A 547 14.92 -22.57 23.51
C GLU A 547 15.36 -21.29 22.83
N ILE A 548 15.98 -20.39 23.59
CA ILE A 548 16.55 -19.14 23.05
C ILE A 548 18.04 -19.15 23.40
N ASN A 549 18.88 -19.33 22.37
CA ASN A 549 20.32 -19.45 22.55
C ASN A 549 21.02 -18.10 22.77
N SER A 550 22.28 -18.15 23.19
CA SER A 550 23.03 -16.96 23.63
C SER A 550 23.05 -15.81 22.62
N ASN A 551 23.03 -14.57 23.11
CA ASN A 551 23.06 -13.32 22.33
C ASN A 551 21.86 -13.09 21.39
N SER A 552 20.77 -13.85 21.58
CA SER A 552 19.51 -13.62 20.88
C SER A 552 18.62 -12.72 21.73
N PHE A 553 17.96 -11.74 21.10
CA PHE A 553 17.21 -10.68 21.80
C PHE A 553 18.04 -9.97 22.88
N HIS A 554 19.32 -9.70 22.60
CA HIS A 554 20.27 -9.16 23.58
C HIS A 554 19.75 -7.90 24.29
N ASP A 555 19.09 -7.01 23.54
CA ASP A 555 18.64 -5.70 24.02
C ASP A 555 17.10 -5.58 24.15
N ALA A 556 16.34 -6.63 23.82
CA ALA A 556 14.87 -6.61 23.89
C ALA A 556 14.36 -7.16 25.23
N PRO A 557 13.38 -6.51 25.89
CA PRO A 557 12.66 -7.13 26.99
C PRO A 557 11.82 -8.29 26.45
N LEU A 558 11.99 -9.48 27.05
CA LEU A 558 11.15 -10.63 26.73
C LEU A 558 9.81 -10.50 27.48
N GLU A 559 8.75 -10.11 26.76
CA GLU A 559 7.40 -10.05 27.31
C GLU A 559 6.61 -11.31 26.99
N LEU A 560 6.52 -12.22 27.97
CA LEU A 560 5.65 -13.40 27.93
C LEU A 560 4.30 -13.06 28.56
N LYS A 561 3.30 -12.78 27.73
CA LYS A 561 1.91 -12.54 28.15
C LYS A 561 1.09 -13.82 27.93
N SER A 562 1.36 -14.84 28.73
CA SER A 562 0.55 -16.06 28.76
C SER A 562 -0.16 -16.20 30.10
N GLY A 563 -1.35 -16.81 30.11
CA GLY A 563 -2.12 -17.08 31.32
C GLY A 563 -1.50 -18.11 32.27
N PHE A 564 -0.25 -18.53 32.06
CA PHE A 564 0.42 -19.54 32.86
C PHE A 564 1.73 -19.03 33.46
N GLN A 565 1.66 -18.74 34.76
CA GLN A 565 2.83 -18.77 35.64
C GLN A 565 3.42 -20.19 35.62
N ARG A 566 4.41 -20.44 34.77
CA ARG A 566 5.59 -21.30 34.99
C ARG A 566 6.22 -21.61 33.65
N MET A 567 7.45 -21.13 33.45
CA MET A 567 8.57 -21.92 32.91
C MET A 567 9.85 -21.11 33.18
N ILE A 568 10.82 -21.79 33.82
CA ILE A 568 12.17 -21.34 34.13
C ILE A 568 13.09 -21.89 33.06
#